data_AF-A0A2W4U9Q8-F1
#
_entry.id   AF-A0A2W4U9Q8-F1
#
_cell.length_a   1.000
_cell.length_b   1.000
_cell.length_c   1.000
_cell.angle_alpha   90.00
_cell.angle_beta   90.00
_cell.angle_gamma   90.00
#
_symmetry.space_group_name_H-M   'P 1'
#
loop_
_entity.id
_entity.type
_entity.pdbx_description
1 polymer ?
#
loop_
_entity_poly.entity_id
_entity_poly.type
_entity_poly.pdbx_seq_one_letter_code
_entity_poly.pdbx_strand_id
1 'polypeptide(L)'
;MNEKFLAQLIAELKHSQTEAMALLTQALCRQVDPAKLKKDLEGIIRAYEQRPQASPVAVQMAQGALAAAHAEQMIQANERAAAADPKKR
;
A
#
# COMPACT_ATOMS: atom_id res chain seq x y z
N MET A 1 -5.92 -32.39 -10.73
CA MET A 1 -6.29 -31.04 -10.26
C MET A 1 -6.41 -30.14 -11.48
N ASN A 2 -7.49 -29.36 -11.62
CA ASN A 2 -7.73 -28.55 -12.81
C ASN A 2 -6.79 -27.33 -12.82
N GLU A 3 -6.11 -27.08 -13.94
CA GLU A 3 -5.19 -25.95 -14.12
C GLU A 3 -5.87 -24.59 -13.86
N LYS A 4 -7.13 -24.44 -14.27
CA LYS A 4 -7.93 -23.22 -14.03
C LYS A 4 -8.14 -22.95 -12.54
N PHE A 5 -8.38 -24.00 -11.77
CA PHE A 5 -8.57 -23.89 -10.33
C PHE A 5 -7.27 -23.46 -9.64
N LEU A 6 -6.13 -24.05 -10.04
CA LEU A 6 -4.84 -23.68 -9.47
C LEU A 6 -4.47 -22.23 -9.79
N ALA A 7 -4.75 -21.77 -11.01
CA ALA A 7 -4.52 -20.38 -11.41
C ALA A 7 -5.36 -19.39 -10.60
N GLN A 8 -6.64 -19.70 -10.35
CA GLN A 8 -7.52 -18.90 -9.51
C GLN A 8 -7.03 -18.84 -8.06
N LEU A 9 -6.67 -19.99 -7.47
CA LEU A 9 -6.15 -20.06 -6.11
C LEU A 9 -4.88 -19.22 -5.93
N ILE A 10 -3.96 -19.26 -6.90
CA ILE A 10 -2.74 -18.44 -6.89
C ILE A 10 -3.09 -16.94 -6.99
N ALA A 11 -4.07 -16.57 -7.80
CA ALA A 11 -4.52 -15.18 -7.92
C ALA A 11 -5.11 -14.67 -6.60
N GLU A 12 -5.97 -15.45 -5.95
CA GLU A 12 -6.54 -15.13 -4.64
C GLU A 12 -5.46 -15.00 -3.56
N LEU A 13 -4.46 -15.90 -3.58
CA LEU A 13 -3.34 -15.83 -2.63
C LEU A 13 -2.50 -14.55 -2.82
N LYS A 14 -2.20 -14.17 -4.07
CA LYS A 14 -1.49 -12.91 -4.36
C LYS A 14 -2.31 -11.69 -3.93
N HIS A 15 -3.62 -11.75 -4.14
CA HIS A 15 -4.52 -10.67 -3.75
C HIS A 15 -4.56 -10.51 -2.23
N SER A 16 -4.76 -11.59 -1.46
CA SER A 16 -4.81 -11.52 0.00
C SER A 16 -3.50 -11.06 0.62
N GLN A 17 -2.35 -11.44 0.04
CA GLN A 17 -1.03 -10.94 0.46
C GLN A 17 -0.89 -9.43 0.22
N THR A 18 -1.44 -8.93 -0.88
CA THR A 18 -1.43 -7.50 -1.21
C THR A 18 -2.34 -6.72 -0.24
N GLU A 19 -3.54 -7.22 0.04
CA GLU A 19 -4.47 -6.63 1.01
C GLU A 19 -3.89 -6.61 2.43
N ALA A 20 -3.28 -7.71 2.88
CA ALA A 20 -2.64 -7.78 4.20
C ALA A 20 -1.52 -6.74 4.34
N MET A 21 -0.71 -6.55 3.29
CA MET A 21 0.35 -5.55 3.27
C MET A 21 -0.21 -4.11 3.30
N ALA A 22 -1.30 -3.87 2.57
CA ALA A 22 -2.00 -2.59 2.59
C ALA A 22 -2.53 -2.25 4.00
N LEU A 23 -3.17 -3.21 4.69
CA LEU A 23 -3.68 -3.02 6.06
C LEU A 23 -2.56 -2.71 7.06
N LEU A 24 -1.43 -3.44 6.99
CA LEU A 24 -0.26 -3.16 7.82
C LEU A 24 0.29 -1.76 7.56
N THR A 25 0.33 -1.35 6.29
CA THR A 25 0.80 -0.02 5.90
C THR A 25 -0.11 1.08 6.44
N GLN A 26 -1.43 0.87 6.42
CA GLN A 26 -2.39 1.79 7.05
C GLN A 26 -2.15 1.91 8.55
N ALA A 27 -2.00 0.79 9.26
CA ALA A 27 -1.71 0.77 10.69
C ALA A 27 -0.39 1.49 11.03
N LEU A 28 0.63 1.36 10.17
CA LEU A 28 1.90 2.06 10.32
C LEU A 28 1.74 3.58 10.11
N CYS A 29 0.95 4.02 9.13
CA CYS A 29 0.70 5.45 8.88
C CYS A 29 0.03 6.18 10.06
N ARG A 30 -0.57 5.45 11.00
CA ARG A 30 -1.08 6.02 12.27
C ARG A 30 0.02 6.32 13.29
N GLN A 31 1.19 5.71 13.13
CA GLN A 31 2.33 5.80 14.05
C GLN A 31 3.49 6.63 13.47
N VAL A 32 3.59 6.71 12.14
CA VAL A 32 4.65 7.44 11.44
C VAL A 32 4.07 8.44 10.43
N ASP A 33 4.88 9.41 9.99
CA ASP A 33 4.48 10.36 8.95
C ASP A 33 4.19 9.64 7.61
N PRO A 34 2.94 9.64 7.12
CA PRO A 34 2.58 8.96 5.88
C PRO A 34 3.27 9.56 4.65
N ALA A 35 3.60 10.85 4.65
CA ALA A 35 4.28 11.48 3.52
C ALA A 35 5.71 10.97 3.35
N LYS A 36 6.41 10.79 4.47
CA LYS A 36 7.75 10.20 4.49
C LYS A 36 7.70 8.72 4.08
N LEU A 37 6.79 7.95 4.68
CA LEU A 37 6.63 6.52 4.37
C LEU A 37 6.34 6.29 2.88
N LYS A 38 5.44 7.10 2.30
CA LYS A 38 5.13 7.04 0.86
C LYS A 38 6.38 7.24 0.00
N LYS A 39 7.17 8.28 0.30
CA LYS A 39 8.40 8.59 -0.45
C LYS A 39 9.42 7.47 -0.35
N ASP A 40 9.59 6.90 0.85
CA ASP A 40 10.50 5.78 1.07
C ASP A 40 10.05 4.54 0.28
N LEU A 41 8.74 4.23 0.28
CA LEU A 41 8.15 3.15 -0.50
C LEU A 41 8.37 3.34 -2.02
N GLU A 42 8.12 4.55 -2.54
CA GLU A 42 8.38 4.87 -3.97
C GLU A 42 9.85 4.63 -4.35
N GLY A 43 10.78 5.04 -3.48
CA GLY A 43 12.21 4.83 -3.70
C GLY A 43 12.59 3.35 -3.70
N ILE A 44 12.07 2.58 -2.73
CA ILE A 44 12.32 1.14 -2.62
C ILE A 44 11.76 0.39 -3.83
N ILE A 45 10.53 0.71 -4.26
CA ILE A 45 9.89 0.07 -5.42
C ILE A 45 10.73 0.30 -6.68
N ARG A 46 11.09 1.56 -6.97
CA ARG A 46 11.92 1.88 -8.14
C ARG A 46 13.27 1.16 -8.11
N ALA A 47 13.92 1.12 -6.95
CA ALA A 47 15.19 0.42 -6.78
C ALA A 47 15.05 -1.11 -6.93
N TYR A 48 13.92 -1.67 -6.50
CA TYR A 48 13.64 -3.10 -6.61
C TYR A 48 13.30 -3.49 -8.06
N GLU A 49 12.51 -2.70 -8.77
CA GLU A 49 12.14 -2.92 -10.19
C GLU A 49 13.35 -2.91 -11.13
N GLN A 50 14.43 -2.21 -10.77
CA GLN A 50 15.68 -2.21 -11.53
C GLN A 50 16.52 -3.49 -11.35
N ARG A 51 16.13 -4.40 -10.44
CA ARG A 51 16.85 -5.65 -10.20
C ARG A 51 16.45 -6.70 -11.25
N PRO A 52 17.41 -7.40 -11.87
CA PRO A 52 17.12 -8.46 -12.85
C PRO A 52 16.26 -9.62 -12.32
N GLN A 53 16.22 -9.81 -11.00
CA GLN A 53 15.46 -10.87 -10.33
C GLN A 53 14.33 -10.32 -9.44
N ALA A 54 13.79 -9.15 -9.78
CA ALA A 54 12.65 -8.61 -9.06
C ALA A 54 11.45 -9.56 -9.17
N SER A 55 10.90 -9.98 -8.03
CA SER A 55 9.68 -10.80 -8.00
C SER A 55 8.47 -9.92 -8.34
N PRO A 56 7.67 -10.27 -9.37
CA PRO A 56 6.46 -9.51 -9.70
C PRO A 56 5.46 -9.45 -8.54
N VAL A 57 5.41 -10.49 -7.70
CA VAL A 57 4.54 -10.51 -6.52
C VAL A 57 5.01 -9.51 -5.47
N ALA A 58 6.32 -9.41 -5.26
CA ALA A 58 6.88 -8.44 -4.32
C ALA A 58 6.63 -6.99 -4.78
N VAL A 59 6.74 -6.73 -6.09
CA VAL A 59 6.38 -5.43 -6.69
C VAL A 59 4.91 -5.13 -6.46
N GLN A 60 4.02 -6.09 -6.74
CA GLN A 60 2.57 -5.93 -6.53
C GLN A 60 2.21 -5.64 -5.06
N MET A 61 2.81 -6.37 -4.11
CA MET A 61 2.61 -6.12 -2.68
C MET A 61 3.08 -4.72 -2.27
N ALA A 62 4.25 -4.29 -2.77
CA ALA A 62 4.80 -2.97 -2.49
C ALA A 62 3.94 -1.85 -3.10
N GLN A 63 3.38 -2.06 -4.29
CA GLN A 63 2.41 -1.14 -4.89
C GLN A 63 1.12 -1.04 -4.06
N GLY A 64 0.63 -2.16 -3.50
CA GLY A 64 -0.49 -2.16 -2.55
C GLY A 64 -0.19 -1.36 -1.27
N ALA A 65 1.01 -1.52 -0.71
CA ALA A 65 1.50 -0.72 0.41
C ALA A 65 1.54 0.78 0.07
N LEU A 66 2.08 1.13 -1.10
CA LEU A 66 2.16 2.51 -1.56
C LEU A 66 0.78 3.15 -1.70
N ALA A 67 -0.19 2.43 -2.28
CA ALA A 67 -1.56 2.90 -2.41
C ALA A 67 -2.22 3.15 -1.04
N ALA A 68 -1.99 2.26 -0.08
CA ALA A 68 -2.45 2.44 1.30
C ALA A 68 -1.85 3.67 1.97
N ALA A 69 -0.53 3.87 1.85
CA ALA A 69 0.14 5.06 2.40
C ALA A 69 -0.39 6.36 1.78
N HIS A 70 -0.68 6.34 0.47
CA HIS A 70 -1.29 7.47 -0.22
C HIS A 70 -2.71 7.77 0.29
N ALA A 71 -3.54 6.74 0.47
CA ALA A 71 -4.90 6.89 1.01
C ALA A 71 -4.89 7.50 2.42
N GLU A 72 -4.02 7.01 3.30
CA GLU A 72 -3.86 7.54 4.67
C GLU A 72 -3.36 8.99 4.68
N GLN A 73 -2.41 9.33 3.80
CA GLN A 73 -1.95 10.71 3.65
C GLN A 73 -3.13 11.65 3.33
N MET A 74 -4.02 11.24 2.42
CA MET A 74 -5.20 12.03 2.04
C MET A 74 -6.21 12.14 3.18
N ILE A 75 -6.47 11.03 3.90
CA ILE A 75 -7.38 11.03 5.07
C ILE A 75 -6.86 12.00 6.13
N GLN A 76 -5.59 11.89 6.52
CA GLN A 76 -5.00 12.78 7.53
C GLN A 76 -4.99 14.25 7.08
N ALA A 77 -4.77 14.52 5.79
CA ALA A 77 -4.86 15.88 5.26
C ALA A 77 -6.28 16.45 5.38
N ASN A 78 -7.30 15.64 5.06
CA ASN A 78 -8.70 16.03 5.19
C ASN A 78 -9.10 16.25 6.66
N GLU A 79 -8.65 15.39 7.57
CA GLU A 79 -8.90 15.54 9.01
C GLU A 79 -8.28 16.82 9.57
N ARG A 80 -7.04 17.14 9.17
CA ARG A 80 -6.39 18.40 9.56
C ARG A 80 -7.12 19.62 9.00
N ALA A 81 -7.57 19.56 7.75
CA ALA A 81 -8.36 20.65 7.15
C ALA A 81 -9.71 20.84 7.86
N ALA A 82 -10.40 19.75 8.21
CA ALA A 82 -11.65 19.80 8.97
C ALA A 82 -11.46 20.32 10.40
N ALA A 83 -10.35 19.98 11.06
CA ALA A 83 -10.01 20.51 12.37
C ALA A 83 -9.66 22.01 12.35
N ALA A 84 -9.17 22.53 11.22
CA ALA A 84 -8.80 23.94 11.06
C ALA A 84 -10.00 24.88 10.78
N ASP A 85 -11.18 24.36 10.42
CA ASP A 85 -12.40 25.15 10.18
C ASP A 85 -13.53 24.78 11.17
N PRO A 86 -13.55 25.38 12.37
CA PRO A 86 -14.51 25.02 13.43
C PRO A 86 -15.97 25.42 13.15
N LYS A 87 -16.26 26.12 12.04
CA LYS A 87 -17.63 26.62 11.73
C LYS A 87 -18.51 25.63 10.97
N LYS A 88 -18.07 24.38 10.74
CA LYS A 88 -18.85 23.33 10.03
C LYS A 88 -19.28 22.14 10.91
N ARG A 89 -19.17 22.24 12.24
CA ARG A 89 -19.69 21.23 13.18
C ARG A 89 -21.04 21.63 13.74
#